data_AF-A0A0A8EG86-F1
#
_entry.id   AF-A0A0A8EG86-F1
#
_cell.length_a   1.000
_cell.length_b   1.000
_cell.length_c   1.000
_cell.angle_alpha   90.00
_cell.angle_beta   90.00
_cell.angle_gamma   90.00
#
_symmetry.space_group_name_H-M   'P 1'
#
loop_
_entity.id
_entity.type
_entity.pdbx_description
1 polymer ?
#
loop_
_entity_poly.entity_id
_entity_poly.type
_entity_poly.pdbx_seq_one_letter_code
_entity_poly.pdbx_strand_id
1 'polypeptide(L)'
;MQGRPTDAAWHRRGDQRLTLPAPAEVRALLDRQILNAADTLWPQRPVRLGAVVPSEFSFVRRVDVAGRPLFAKASLLGMSMPAVLLGAGGDLTRLRAEQADYLSRPGELLDREARQLSALSGLGLRVAGVAGSTGGVLFTTPAPGPTLSEAIERHPRHTADLLAATARELRCLRCPALGSRLHGAAIAEQSIAATFLRKFNGISGSSYLMRTGHAHHLAPIVARLHAQLRPGAAGRRVWCYGDLEPEHVLFADGPESPPTFIDPSLSHCLPGADLAKVVSRTALRLVTGLVPEGRADDTQSSDHILDGVAAHVEASTPRESARAAQEWLRRLLVLWLADTVNTLSTSLTAPEDFPLPGRCMTTVTRIDAVCTLLDHLSAALADREPACSLWRRALAETRRTVASERYGSAAIGA
;
A
#
# COMPACT_ATOMS: atom_id res chain seq x y z
N MET A 1 10.92 26.07 2.14
CA MET A 1 11.21 25.63 3.52
C MET A 1 9.90 25.63 4.29
N GLN A 2 9.28 24.46 4.42
CA GLN A 2 8.03 24.28 5.17
C GLN A 2 8.38 23.63 6.51
N GLY A 3 7.89 24.22 7.59
CA GLY A 3 8.09 23.74 8.96
C GLY A 3 7.53 22.33 9.11
N ARG A 4 8.43 21.34 9.11
CA ARG A 4 8.13 19.95 9.45
C ARG A 4 7.69 19.90 10.91
N PRO A 5 6.74 19.03 11.29
CA PRO A 5 6.83 18.39 12.59
C PRO A 5 8.17 17.64 12.58
N THR A 6 9.15 18.12 13.35
CA THR A 6 10.45 17.47 13.45
C THR A 6 10.31 16.10 14.10
N ASP A 7 11.14 15.15 13.65
CA ASP A 7 11.29 13.75 14.09
C ASP A 7 11.47 13.53 15.62
N ALA A 8 11.45 14.59 16.42
CA ALA A 8 11.73 14.60 17.84
C ALA A 8 10.49 14.57 18.76
N ALA A 9 9.27 14.68 18.21
CA ALA A 9 8.05 14.78 19.01
C ALA A 9 7.38 13.44 19.33
N TRP A 10 7.90 12.32 18.81
CA TRP A 10 7.26 11.01 18.96
C TRP A 10 7.21 10.52 20.42
N HIS A 11 8.23 10.80 21.25
CA HIS A 11 8.26 10.27 22.64
C HIS A 11 9.00 11.12 23.69
N ARG A 12 9.16 12.44 23.53
CA ARG A 12 9.73 13.28 24.60
C ARG A 12 8.67 13.81 25.57
N ARG A 13 8.41 13.06 26.65
CA ARG A 13 8.38 13.50 28.08
C ARG A 13 7.67 12.45 28.95
N GLY A 14 8.22 12.26 30.16
CA GLY A 14 7.80 11.26 31.12
C GLY A 14 6.50 11.59 31.87
N ASP A 15 5.99 10.53 32.49
CA ASP A 15 5.15 10.53 33.69
C ASP A 15 3.70 11.03 33.63
N GLN A 16 3.06 10.95 32.47
CA GLN A 16 1.60 10.80 32.41
C GLN A 16 1.28 9.54 31.61
N ARG A 17 0.51 8.62 32.22
CA ARG A 17 -0.10 7.50 31.49
C ARG A 17 -1.02 8.09 30.43
N LEU A 18 -0.52 8.23 29.21
CA LEU A 18 -1.33 8.61 28.06
C LEU A 18 -2.40 7.55 27.88
N THR A 19 -3.66 7.92 28.06
CA THR A 19 -4.79 7.05 27.70
C THR A 19 -4.87 7.03 26.18
N LEU A 20 -4.56 5.88 25.59
CA LEU A 20 -4.67 5.67 24.14
C LEU A 20 -6.13 5.86 23.70
N PRO A 21 -6.39 6.47 22.53
CA PRO A 21 -7.75 6.67 22.06
C PRO A 21 -8.39 5.31 21.73
N ALA A 22 -9.61 5.08 22.20
CA ALA A 22 -10.32 3.84 21.90
C ALA A 22 -10.71 3.80 20.41
N PRO A 23 -10.67 2.64 19.73
CA PRO A 23 -11.05 2.54 18.31
C PRO A 23 -12.43 3.10 17.98
N ALA A 24 -13.40 2.91 18.88
CA ALA A 24 -14.76 3.47 18.74
C ALA A 24 -14.78 5.00 18.77
N GLU A 25 -13.96 5.64 19.61
CA GLU A 25 -13.88 7.10 19.70
C GLU A 25 -13.25 7.72 18.45
N VAL A 26 -12.19 7.09 17.93
CA VAL A 26 -11.55 7.53 16.68
C VAL A 26 -12.51 7.38 15.50
N ARG A 27 -13.26 6.27 15.42
CA ARG A 27 -14.31 6.09 14.41
C ARG A 27 -15.39 7.15 14.51
N ALA A 28 -15.90 7.42 15.71
CA ALA A 28 -16.91 8.45 15.92
C ALA A 28 -16.43 9.86 15.54
N LEU A 29 -15.14 10.15 15.79
CA LEU A 29 -14.51 11.39 15.35
C LEU A 29 -14.49 11.52 13.82
N LEU A 30 -14.08 10.46 13.12
CA LEU A 30 -13.99 10.42 11.66
C LEU A 30 -15.37 10.45 10.99
N ASP A 31 -16.36 9.75 11.53
CA ASP A 31 -17.74 9.82 11.06
C ASP A 31 -18.30 11.24 11.15
N ARG A 32 -18.03 11.93 12.28
CA ARG A 32 -18.42 13.33 12.44
C ARG A 32 -17.71 14.24 11.44
N GLN A 33 -16.42 14.00 11.19
CA GLN A 33 -15.67 14.74 10.17
C GLN A 33 -16.28 14.55 8.78
N ILE A 34 -16.67 13.32 8.41
CA ILE A 34 -17.35 13.00 7.15
C ILE A 34 -18.70 13.73 7.05
N LEU A 35 -19.51 13.68 8.11
CA LEU A 35 -20.83 14.35 8.12
C LEU A 35 -20.69 15.87 7.98
N ASN A 36 -19.75 16.49 8.70
CA ASN A 36 -19.49 17.93 8.60
C ASN A 36 -19.01 18.33 7.19
N ALA A 37 -18.13 17.52 6.60
CA ALA A 37 -17.65 17.76 5.24
C ALA A 37 -18.78 17.62 4.21
N ALA A 38 -19.67 16.62 4.39
CA ALA A 38 -20.82 16.42 3.52
C ALA A 38 -21.84 17.57 3.64
N ASP A 39 -22.13 18.06 4.85
CA ASP A 39 -23.01 19.22 5.07
C ASP A 39 -22.44 20.50 4.43
N THR A 40 -21.12 20.66 4.45
CA THR A 40 -20.44 21.78 3.77
C THR A 40 -20.57 21.70 2.24
N LEU A 41 -20.37 20.51 1.66
CA LEU A 41 -20.38 20.31 0.19
C LEU A 41 -21.80 20.25 -0.39
N TRP A 42 -22.75 19.69 0.37
CA TRP A 42 -24.12 19.45 -0.07
C TRP A 42 -25.11 19.88 1.02
N PRO A 43 -25.20 21.20 1.29
CA PRO A 43 -26.05 21.72 2.35
C PRO A 43 -27.50 21.28 2.14
N GLN A 44 -28.17 20.93 3.25
CA GLN A 44 -29.57 20.50 3.29
C GLN A 44 -29.88 19.20 2.52
N ARG A 45 -28.88 18.48 2.01
CA ARG A 45 -29.08 17.16 1.41
C ARG A 45 -29.02 16.07 2.48
N PRO A 46 -29.92 15.07 2.46
CA PRO A 46 -29.82 13.95 3.39
C PRO A 46 -28.55 13.16 3.12
N VAL A 47 -27.78 12.88 4.18
CA VAL A 47 -26.55 12.09 4.15
C VAL A 47 -26.73 10.84 5.01
N ARG A 48 -26.46 9.66 4.45
CA ARG A 48 -26.50 8.39 5.17
C ARG A 48 -25.13 7.73 5.16
N LEU A 49 -24.58 7.49 6.33
CA LEU A 49 -23.37 6.70 6.49
C LEU A 49 -23.70 5.21 6.35
N GLY A 50 -23.05 4.54 5.40
CA GLY A 50 -23.09 3.10 5.23
C GLY A 50 -21.98 2.37 5.99
N ALA A 51 -21.65 1.18 5.54
CA ALA A 51 -20.58 0.36 6.12
C ALA A 51 -19.20 1.00 5.93
N VAL A 52 -18.31 0.76 6.90
CA VAL A 52 -16.87 1.00 6.75
C VAL A 52 -16.33 0.02 5.73
N VAL A 53 -15.51 0.52 4.81
CA VAL A 53 -14.79 -0.31 3.84
C VAL A 53 -13.45 -0.69 4.47
N PRO A 54 -13.14 -1.99 4.60
CA PRO A 54 -11.86 -2.41 5.13
C PRO A 54 -10.68 -1.82 4.33
N SER A 55 -9.71 -1.21 5.03
CA SER A 55 -8.52 -0.61 4.44
C SER A 55 -7.36 -0.73 5.42
N GLU A 56 -6.15 -0.92 4.91
CA GLU A 56 -4.94 -1.13 5.73
C GLU A 56 -4.46 0.16 6.40
N PHE A 57 -4.71 1.30 5.76
CA PHE A 57 -4.10 2.57 6.15
C PHE A 57 -5.12 3.67 6.42
N SER A 58 -6.22 3.73 5.67
CA SER A 58 -7.16 4.85 5.72
C SER A 58 -8.49 4.46 6.33
N PHE A 59 -9.26 5.45 6.81
CA PHE A 59 -10.66 5.23 7.15
C PHE A 59 -11.53 5.54 5.94
N VAL A 60 -12.16 4.52 5.37
CA VAL A 60 -13.02 4.65 4.20
C VAL A 60 -14.44 4.21 4.56
N ARG A 61 -15.43 5.01 4.19
CA ARG A 61 -16.84 4.74 4.50
C ARG A 61 -17.70 4.88 3.25
N ARG A 62 -18.65 3.96 3.06
CA ARG A 62 -19.72 4.15 2.08
C ARG A 62 -20.62 5.27 2.57
N VAL A 63 -20.99 6.18 1.68
CA VAL A 63 -21.90 7.30 1.99
C VAL A 63 -22.93 7.41 0.87
N ASP A 64 -24.18 7.63 1.23
CA ASP A 64 -25.22 8.04 0.29
C ASP A 64 -25.55 9.52 0.54
N VAL A 65 -25.48 10.33 -0.52
CA VAL A 65 -25.84 11.76 -0.47
C VAL A 65 -27.01 11.97 -1.41
N ALA A 66 -28.22 12.12 -0.86
CA ALA A 66 -29.46 12.28 -1.61
C ALA A 66 -29.65 11.22 -2.73
N GLY A 67 -29.39 9.95 -2.43
CA GLY A 67 -29.51 8.83 -3.38
C GLY A 67 -28.29 8.62 -4.27
N ARG A 68 -27.22 9.41 -4.11
CA ARG A 68 -25.96 9.24 -4.82
C ARG A 68 -24.97 8.43 -3.97
N PRO A 69 -24.61 7.20 -4.38
CA PRO A 69 -23.62 6.41 -3.66
C PRO A 69 -22.21 6.98 -3.89
N LEU A 70 -21.45 7.12 -2.81
CA LEU A 70 -20.09 7.65 -2.76
C LEU A 70 -19.23 6.84 -1.78
N PHE A 71 -17.92 6.98 -1.90
CA PHE A 71 -16.97 6.64 -0.85
C PHE A 71 -16.43 7.92 -0.22
N ALA A 72 -16.34 7.96 1.09
CA ALA A 72 -15.68 9.01 1.85
C ALA A 72 -14.42 8.46 2.49
N LYS A 73 -13.26 8.99 2.10
CA LYS A 73 -11.97 8.71 2.72
C LYS A 73 -11.66 9.83 3.70
N ALA A 74 -11.22 9.48 4.91
CA ALA A 74 -10.80 10.41 5.93
C ALA A 74 -9.50 9.91 6.60
N SER A 75 -8.67 10.86 7.04
CA SER A 75 -7.42 10.59 7.74
C SER A 75 -7.21 11.60 8.87
N LEU A 76 -6.61 11.14 9.96
CA LEU A 76 -6.15 11.99 11.05
C LEU A 76 -4.66 12.25 10.87
N LEU A 77 -4.29 13.53 10.80
CA LEU A 77 -2.92 14.02 10.70
C LEU A 77 -2.14 13.48 9.48
N GLY A 78 -2.85 12.98 8.46
CA GLY A 78 -2.24 12.30 7.31
C GLY A 78 -1.58 10.97 7.67
N MET A 79 -1.90 10.40 8.84
CA MET A 79 -1.34 9.16 9.36
C MET A 79 -2.23 7.96 9.03
N SER A 80 -1.63 6.76 9.12
CA SER A 80 -2.41 5.53 9.04
C SER A 80 -3.22 5.31 10.32
N MET A 81 -4.40 4.71 10.18
CA MET A 81 -5.28 4.42 11.30
C MET A 81 -4.64 3.55 12.38
N PRO A 82 -3.91 2.45 12.05
CA PRO A 82 -3.17 1.70 13.06
C PRO A 82 -2.16 2.55 13.83
N ALA A 83 -1.46 3.50 13.17
CA ALA A 83 -0.52 4.37 13.87
C ALA A 83 -1.23 5.26 14.90
N VAL A 84 -2.35 5.87 14.53
CA VAL A 84 -3.16 6.69 15.45
C VAL A 84 -3.62 5.88 16.66
N LEU A 85 -4.15 4.68 16.43
CA LEU A 85 -4.65 3.81 17.50
C LEU A 85 -3.53 3.30 18.41
N LEU A 86 -2.29 3.24 17.92
CA LEU A 86 -1.10 2.91 18.71
C LEU A 86 -0.55 4.12 19.50
N GLY A 87 -1.20 5.28 19.41
CA GLY A 87 -0.87 6.50 20.15
C GLY A 87 -0.15 7.58 19.34
N ALA A 88 -0.03 7.43 18.01
CA ALA A 88 0.49 8.50 17.17
C ALA A 88 -0.45 9.72 17.23
N GLY A 89 0.08 10.89 17.58
CA GLY A 89 -0.74 12.10 17.83
C GLY A 89 -1.23 12.23 19.28
N GLY A 90 -0.88 11.29 20.17
CA GLY A 90 -1.22 11.34 21.59
C GLY A 90 -2.63 10.84 21.92
N ASP A 91 -3.18 11.33 23.03
CA ASP A 91 -4.57 11.04 23.42
C ASP A 91 -5.59 11.71 22.50
N LEU A 92 -6.87 11.38 22.66
CA LEU A 92 -7.95 11.87 21.81
C LEU A 92 -8.11 13.40 21.84
N THR A 93 -7.83 14.04 22.97
CA THR A 93 -7.96 15.50 23.11
C THR A 93 -6.88 16.20 22.29
N ARG A 94 -5.64 15.74 22.44
CA ARG A 94 -4.51 16.23 21.66
C ARG A 94 -4.70 15.95 20.17
N LEU A 95 -5.14 14.75 19.82
CA LEU A 95 -5.40 14.36 18.43
C LEU A 95 -6.42 15.29 17.76
N ARG A 96 -7.50 15.68 18.45
CA ARG A 96 -8.49 16.65 17.93
C ARG A 96 -7.89 18.04 17.71
N ALA A 97 -7.10 18.52 18.67
CA ALA A 97 -6.46 19.83 18.57
C ALA A 97 -5.44 19.87 17.42
N GLU A 98 -4.56 18.87 17.34
CA GLU A 98 -3.58 18.77 16.26
C GLU A 98 -4.26 18.56 14.90
N GLN A 99 -5.41 17.87 14.85
CA GLN A 99 -6.16 17.67 13.61
C GLN A 99 -6.71 18.99 13.08
N ALA A 100 -7.26 19.85 13.94
CA ALA A 100 -7.75 21.17 13.52
C ALA A 100 -6.60 22.01 12.92
N ASP A 101 -5.44 22.02 13.58
CA ASP A 101 -4.24 22.70 13.08
C ASP A 101 -3.76 22.10 11.76
N TYR A 102 -3.76 20.77 11.63
CA TYR A 102 -3.36 20.06 10.40
C TYR A 102 -4.27 20.42 9.23
N LEU A 103 -5.59 20.43 9.43
CA LEU A 103 -6.57 20.78 8.39
C LEU A 103 -6.54 22.25 7.99
N SER A 104 -6.02 23.14 8.84
CA SER A 104 -5.82 24.55 8.52
C SER A 104 -4.65 24.79 7.54
N ARG A 105 -3.76 23.81 7.38
CA ARG A 105 -2.56 23.95 6.56
C ARG A 105 -2.85 23.62 5.09
N PRO A 106 -2.30 24.39 4.14
CA PRO A 106 -2.42 24.04 2.72
C PRO A 106 -1.70 22.73 2.41
N GLY A 107 -2.27 21.95 1.50
CA GLY A 107 -1.67 20.71 1.02
C GLY A 107 -1.72 19.56 2.03
N GLU A 108 -2.79 19.49 2.81
CA GLU A 108 -3.10 18.28 3.57
C GLU A 108 -3.26 17.07 2.63
N LEU A 109 -3.08 15.86 3.17
CA LEU A 109 -3.01 14.61 2.42
C LEU A 109 -4.17 14.41 1.44
N LEU A 110 -5.42 14.55 1.87
CA LEU A 110 -6.57 14.23 1.01
C LEU A 110 -6.87 15.32 -0.03
N ASP A 111 -6.52 16.57 0.25
CA ASP A 111 -6.43 17.64 -0.77
C ASP A 111 -5.41 17.29 -1.85
N ARG A 112 -4.22 16.82 -1.46
CA ARG A 112 -3.19 16.38 -2.43
C ARG A 112 -3.68 15.21 -3.27
N GLU A 113 -4.31 14.21 -2.66
CA GLU A 113 -4.90 13.07 -3.37
C GLU A 113 -6.03 13.50 -4.32
N ALA A 114 -6.92 14.39 -3.89
CA ALA A 114 -7.97 14.95 -4.74
C ALA A 114 -7.38 15.65 -5.98
N ARG A 115 -6.34 16.48 -5.78
CA ARG A 115 -5.62 17.15 -6.87
C ARG A 115 -4.94 16.17 -7.81
N GLN A 116 -4.39 15.06 -7.29
CA GLN A 116 -3.82 14.00 -8.12
C GLN A 116 -4.89 13.33 -8.98
N LEU A 117 -6.04 12.93 -8.42
CA LEU A 117 -7.15 12.35 -9.17
C LEU A 117 -7.62 13.29 -10.28
N SER A 118 -7.82 14.58 -9.99
CA SER A 118 -8.20 15.57 -11.00
C SER A 118 -7.14 15.73 -12.10
N ALA A 119 -5.86 15.76 -11.73
CA ALA A 119 -4.76 15.89 -12.69
C ALA A 119 -4.64 14.66 -13.61
N LEU A 120 -4.79 13.46 -13.06
CA LEU A 120 -4.80 12.19 -13.80
C LEU A 120 -5.99 12.10 -14.75
N SER A 121 -7.18 12.45 -14.28
CA SER A 121 -8.38 12.53 -15.11
C SER A 121 -8.19 13.51 -16.28
N GLY A 122 -7.59 14.68 -16.01
CA GLY A 122 -7.26 15.65 -17.05
C GLY A 122 -6.18 15.19 -18.05
N LEU A 123 -5.48 14.09 -17.79
CA LEU A 123 -4.57 13.43 -18.74
C LEU A 123 -5.25 12.27 -19.50
N GLY A 124 -6.54 12.05 -19.27
CA GLY A 124 -7.31 10.97 -19.88
C GLY A 124 -7.17 9.62 -19.18
N LEU A 125 -6.48 9.55 -18.04
CA LEU A 125 -6.44 8.33 -17.24
C LEU A 125 -7.82 8.13 -16.58
N ARG A 126 -8.37 6.92 -16.70
CA ARG A 126 -9.60 6.54 -15.99
C ARG A 126 -9.29 6.42 -14.51
N VAL A 127 -9.87 7.30 -13.70
CA VAL A 127 -9.73 7.30 -12.24
C VAL A 127 -11.10 7.45 -11.59
N ALA A 128 -11.22 7.10 -10.31
CA ALA A 128 -12.43 7.43 -9.56
C ALA A 128 -12.69 8.95 -9.62
N GLY A 129 -13.95 9.32 -9.92
CA GLY A 129 -14.37 10.71 -10.01
C GLY A 129 -14.35 11.37 -8.63
N VAL A 130 -13.72 12.54 -8.53
CA VAL A 130 -13.78 13.36 -7.31
C VAL A 130 -15.16 14.02 -7.24
N ALA A 131 -15.96 13.61 -6.26
CA ALA A 131 -17.27 14.17 -6.01
C ALA A 131 -17.20 15.46 -5.16
N GLY A 132 -16.15 15.58 -4.33
CA GLY A 132 -15.85 16.76 -3.53
C GLY A 132 -14.72 16.46 -2.54
N SER A 133 -14.03 17.49 -2.05
CA SER A 133 -13.01 17.37 -1.01
C SER A 133 -13.07 18.60 -0.10
N THR A 134 -13.24 18.41 1.21
CA THR A 134 -13.19 19.48 2.21
C THR A 134 -12.99 18.90 3.61
N GLY A 135 -12.47 19.71 4.54
CA GLY A 135 -12.34 19.32 5.94
C GLY A 135 -11.52 18.04 6.15
N GLY A 136 -10.54 17.77 5.29
CA GLY A 136 -9.75 16.53 5.32
C GLY A 136 -10.53 15.26 5.00
N VAL A 137 -11.58 15.38 4.18
CA VAL A 137 -12.38 14.27 3.68
C VAL A 137 -12.45 14.36 2.17
N LEU A 138 -12.10 13.26 1.49
CA LEU A 138 -12.21 13.10 0.05
C LEU A 138 -13.40 12.21 -0.27
N PHE A 139 -14.36 12.73 -1.05
CA PHE A 139 -15.48 11.97 -1.58
C PHE A 139 -15.22 11.57 -3.02
N THR A 140 -15.35 10.28 -3.33
CA THR A 140 -15.19 9.75 -4.68
C THR A 140 -16.42 8.95 -5.13
N THR A 141 -16.64 8.90 -6.44
CA THR A 141 -17.63 8.00 -7.04
C THR A 141 -17.11 6.56 -7.02
N PRO A 142 -17.98 5.56 -6.86
CA PRO A 142 -17.58 4.16 -6.98
C PRO A 142 -16.93 3.86 -8.33
N ALA A 143 -15.80 3.16 -8.31
CA ALA A 143 -15.22 2.54 -9.50
C ALA A 143 -15.81 1.12 -9.66
N PRO A 144 -16.42 0.78 -10.81
CA PRO A 144 -17.03 -0.53 -11.03
C PRO A 144 -16.01 -1.59 -11.49
N GLY A 145 -16.41 -2.85 -11.39
CA GLY A 145 -15.67 -4.01 -11.91
C GLY A 145 -14.79 -4.71 -10.87
N PRO A 146 -14.25 -5.89 -11.22
CA PRO A 146 -13.29 -6.58 -10.38
C PRO A 146 -11.96 -5.84 -10.28
N THR A 147 -11.30 -6.02 -9.15
CA THR A 147 -9.93 -5.55 -8.96
C THR A 147 -8.94 -6.33 -9.82
N LEU A 148 -7.72 -5.82 -10.06
CA LEU A 148 -6.65 -6.54 -10.73
C LEU A 148 -6.35 -7.85 -10.02
N SER A 149 -6.41 -7.86 -8.68
CA SER A 149 -6.21 -9.10 -7.93
C SER A 149 -7.28 -10.15 -8.22
N GLU A 150 -8.56 -9.75 -8.26
CA GLU A 150 -9.67 -10.65 -8.60
C GLU A 150 -9.62 -11.08 -10.07
N ALA A 151 -9.15 -10.21 -10.97
CA ALA A 151 -8.94 -10.54 -12.37
C ALA A 151 -7.82 -11.58 -12.55
N ILE A 152 -6.70 -11.41 -11.84
CA ILE A 152 -5.59 -12.37 -11.80
C ILE A 152 -6.07 -13.72 -11.26
N GLU A 153 -6.87 -13.72 -10.19
CA GLU A 153 -7.46 -14.95 -9.62
C GLU A 153 -8.37 -15.69 -10.61
N ARG A 154 -9.20 -14.97 -11.36
CA ARG A 154 -10.11 -15.57 -12.34
C ARG A 154 -9.39 -16.04 -13.60
N HIS A 155 -8.28 -15.38 -13.95
CA HIS A 155 -7.55 -15.58 -15.20
C HIS A 155 -6.03 -15.69 -14.98
N PRO A 156 -5.55 -16.69 -14.23
CA PRO A 156 -4.16 -16.79 -13.78
C PRO A 156 -3.15 -16.84 -14.94
N ARG A 157 -3.52 -17.47 -16.06
CA ARG A 157 -2.69 -17.54 -17.28
C ARG A 157 -2.52 -16.19 -17.99
N HIS A 158 -3.40 -15.23 -17.72
CA HIS A 158 -3.37 -13.88 -18.31
C HIS A 158 -2.71 -12.85 -17.39
N THR A 159 -2.03 -13.29 -16.32
CA THR A 159 -1.38 -12.38 -15.37
C THR A 159 -0.43 -11.39 -16.05
N ALA A 160 0.41 -11.85 -17.00
CA ALA A 160 1.32 -10.96 -17.72
C ALA A 160 0.57 -9.88 -18.53
N ASP A 161 -0.52 -10.25 -19.19
CA ASP A 161 -1.33 -9.35 -20.02
C ASP A 161 -2.04 -8.30 -19.16
N LEU A 162 -2.61 -8.72 -18.02
CA LEU A 162 -3.25 -7.83 -17.05
C LEU A 162 -2.27 -6.80 -16.48
N LEU A 163 -1.06 -7.23 -16.12
CA LEU A 163 0.01 -6.36 -15.65
C LEU A 163 0.47 -5.40 -16.76
N ALA A 164 0.61 -5.90 -18.00
CA ALA A 164 0.96 -5.08 -19.14
C ALA A 164 -0.11 -4.03 -19.47
N ALA A 165 -1.39 -4.39 -19.41
CA ALA A 165 -2.51 -3.47 -19.59
C ALA A 165 -2.49 -2.35 -18.54
N THR A 166 -2.28 -2.71 -17.27
CA THR A 166 -2.14 -1.75 -16.16
C THR A 166 -0.96 -0.79 -16.40
N ALA A 167 0.22 -1.31 -16.71
CA ALA A 167 1.42 -0.50 -16.95
C ALA A 167 1.28 0.41 -18.20
N ARG A 168 0.53 -0.05 -19.22
CA ARG A 168 0.29 0.68 -20.46
C ARG A 168 -0.51 1.96 -20.25
N GLU A 169 -1.54 1.94 -19.40
CA GLU A 169 -2.33 3.12 -19.05
C GLU A 169 -1.52 4.14 -18.23
N LEU A 170 -0.67 3.65 -17.31
CA LEU A 170 0.20 4.50 -16.49
C LEU A 170 1.36 5.15 -17.26
N ARG A 171 1.51 4.89 -18.57
CA ARG A 171 2.47 5.62 -19.41
C ARG A 171 2.19 7.12 -19.45
N CYS A 172 0.94 7.55 -19.21
CA CYS A 172 0.58 8.96 -19.09
C CYS A 172 1.38 9.69 -18.00
N LEU A 173 1.88 8.98 -16.97
CA LEU A 173 2.73 9.55 -15.93
C LEU A 173 4.06 10.09 -16.44
N ARG A 174 4.48 9.70 -17.65
CA ARG A 174 5.68 10.21 -18.33
C ARG A 174 5.44 11.57 -19.00
N CYS A 175 4.20 12.06 -19.04
CA CYS A 175 3.86 13.34 -19.63
C CYS A 175 4.55 14.50 -18.88
N PRO A 176 5.35 15.35 -19.56
CA PRO A 176 5.99 16.50 -18.92
C PRO A 176 5.00 17.46 -18.25
N ALA A 177 3.79 17.59 -18.81
CA ALA A 177 2.73 18.45 -18.27
C ALA A 177 2.18 17.96 -16.92
N LEU A 178 2.46 16.72 -16.50
CA LEU A 178 2.05 16.23 -15.18
C LEU A 178 2.75 17.00 -14.05
N GLY A 179 4.03 17.35 -14.23
CA GLY A 179 4.80 18.04 -13.20
C GLY A 179 4.24 19.41 -12.83
N SER A 180 3.77 20.18 -13.81
CA SER A 180 3.14 21.48 -13.57
C SER A 180 1.75 21.33 -12.91
N ARG A 181 0.98 20.31 -13.31
CA ARG A 181 -0.35 20.01 -12.73
C ARG A 181 -0.28 19.52 -11.28
N LEU A 182 0.82 18.87 -10.89
CA LEU A 182 1.03 18.31 -9.55
C LEU A 182 1.92 19.15 -8.64
N HIS A 183 2.12 20.43 -8.92
CA HIS A 183 2.95 21.28 -8.07
C HIS A 183 2.45 21.26 -6.60
N GLY A 184 3.30 20.79 -5.69
CA GLY A 184 2.96 20.64 -4.28
C GLY A 184 1.91 19.56 -3.97
N ALA A 185 1.56 18.69 -4.92
CA ALA A 185 0.61 17.60 -4.75
C ALA A 185 1.28 16.23 -4.55
N ALA A 186 2.61 16.14 -4.65
CA ALA A 186 3.33 14.88 -4.43
C ALA A 186 3.16 14.38 -2.97
N ILE A 187 2.99 13.06 -2.82
CA ILE A 187 2.85 12.38 -1.52
C ILE A 187 4.06 11.43 -1.35
N ALA A 188 5.26 12.02 -1.31
CA ALA A 188 6.52 11.24 -1.26
C ALA A 188 6.70 10.46 0.05
N GLU A 189 6.09 10.95 1.13
CA GLU A 189 6.10 10.33 2.44
C GLU A 189 5.38 8.97 2.49
N GLN A 190 4.54 8.65 1.50
CA GLN A 190 3.86 7.36 1.42
C GLN A 190 4.57 6.35 0.50
N SER A 191 5.67 6.75 -0.16
CA SER A 191 6.49 5.80 -0.91
C SER A 191 6.96 4.63 -0.04
N ILE A 192 7.12 3.45 -0.64
CA ILE A 192 7.55 2.21 0.07
C ILE A 192 8.75 2.47 0.97
N ALA A 193 9.81 3.08 0.42
CA ALA A 193 11.05 3.35 1.13
C ALA A 193 10.86 4.38 2.25
N ALA A 194 10.11 5.47 2.00
CA ALA A 194 9.85 6.47 3.03
C ALA A 194 9.04 5.90 4.19
N THR A 195 8.02 5.09 3.89
CA THR A 195 7.21 4.40 4.90
C THR A 195 8.05 3.41 5.70
N PHE A 196 8.89 2.61 5.03
CA PHE A 196 9.78 1.66 5.69
C PHE A 196 10.77 2.36 6.63
N LEU A 197 11.52 3.34 6.10
CA LEU A 197 12.52 4.06 6.88
C LEU A 197 11.89 4.82 8.04
N ARG A 198 10.69 5.39 7.89
CA ARG A 198 9.97 6.05 8.98
C ARG A 198 9.55 5.07 10.07
N LYS A 199 8.95 3.92 9.70
CA LYS A 199 8.46 2.91 10.65
C LYS A 199 9.58 2.28 11.46
N PHE A 200 10.72 2.04 10.84
CA PHE A 200 11.80 1.24 11.42
C PHE A 200 13.05 2.08 11.77
N ASN A 201 12.86 3.34 12.18
CA ASN A 201 13.96 4.22 12.57
C ASN A 201 14.30 4.14 14.07
N GLY A 202 15.56 3.86 14.39
CA GLY A 202 16.13 3.99 15.73
C GLY A 202 15.36 3.26 16.85
N ILE A 203 15.31 3.88 18.04
CA ILE A 203 14.66 3.34 19.25
C ILE A 203 13.14 3.12 19.03
N SER A 204 12.51 4.00 18.26
CA SER A 204 11.09 3.88 17.91
C SER A 204 10.82 2.63 17.07
N GLY A 205 11.72 2.29 16.14
CA GLY A 205 11.64 1.08 15.33
C GLY A 205 11.70 -0.20 16.15
N SER A 206 12.62 -0.29 17.12
CA SER A 206 12.71 -1.46 18.02
C SER A 206 11.43 -1.61 18.86
N SER A 207 10.91 -0.52 19.41
CA SER A 207 9.67 -0.53 20.19
C SER A 207 8.47 -0.95 19.33
N TYR A 208 8.40 -0.47 18.08
CA TYR A 208 7.37 -0.86 17.12
C TYR A 208 7.46 -2.36 16.77
N LEU A 209 8.66 -2.89 16.54
CA LEU A 209 8.86 -4.32 16.29
C LEU A 209 8.44 -5.18 17.47
N MET A 210 8.73 -4.77 18.70
CA MET A 210 8.26 -5.51 19.89
C MET A 210 6.74 -5.64 19.93
N ARG A 211 6.01 -4.60 19.50
CA ARG A 211 4.53 -4.64 19.45
C ARG A 211 3.98 -5.61 18.41
N THR A 212 4.77 -6.03 17.43
CA THR A 212 4.33 -7.03 16.46
C THR A 212 4.22 -8.43 17.06
N GLY A 213 4.85 -8.69 18.23
CA GLY A 213 5.01 -10.04 18.77
C GLY A 213 6.09 -10.90 18.08
N HIS A 214 6.57 -10.48 16.90
CA HIS A 214 7.51 -11.25 16.06
C HIS A 214 8.85 -10.53 15.87
N ALA A 215 9.28 -9.73 16.86
CA ALA A 215 10.49 -8.92 16.77
C ALA A 215 11.75 -9.75 16.47
N HIS A 216 11.85 -10.97 17.01
CA HIS A 216 13.00 -11.86 16.80
C HIS A 216 13.15 -12.31 15.34
N HIS A 217 12.04 -12.46 14.60
CA HIS A 217 12.06 -12.72 13.15
C HIS A 217 12.27 -11.44 12.35
N LEU A 218 11.51 -10.38 12.67
CA LEU A 218 11.47 -9.17 11.85
C LEU A 218 12.70 -8.26 12.00
N ALA A 219 13.33 -8.22 13.18
CA ALA A 219 14.50 -7.36 13.42
C ALA A 219 15.68 -7.61 12.46
N PRO A 220 16.17 -8.85 12.25
CA PRO A 220 17.26 -9.10 11.31
C PRO A 220 16.87 -8.77 9.86
N ILE A 221 15.64 -9.08 9.45
CA ILE A 221 15.09 -8.74 8.13
C ILE A 221 15.13 -7.22 7.92
N VAL A 222 14.59 -6.48 8.89
CA VAL A 222 14.53 -5.02 8.85
C VAL A 222 15.93 -4.42 8.81
N ALA A 223 16.88 -4.92 9.59
CA ALA A 223 18.26 -4.44 9.58
C ALA A 223 18.92 -4.61 8.20
N ARG A 224 18.74 -5.77 7.56
CA ARG A 224 19.27 -6.03 6.21
C ARG A 224 18.65 -5.10 5.18
N LEU A 225 17.32 -4.93 5.18
CA LEU A 225 16.64 -4.03 4.25
C LEU A 225 16.99 -2.56 4.47
N HIS A 226 17.12 -2.13 5.74
CA HIS A 226 17.53 -0.78 6.08
C HIS A 226 18.94 -0.46 5.54
N ALA A 227 19.86 -1.44 5.53
CA ALA A 227 21.18 -1.26 4.92
C ALA A 227 21.12 -1.09 3.39
N GLN A 228 20.16 -1.72 2.72
CA GLN A 228 19.95 -1.62 1.26
C GLN A 228 19.24 -0.33 0.83
N LEU A 229 18.39 0.23 1.69
CA LEU A 229 17.57 1.42 1.42
C LEU A 229 18.26 2.75 1.72
N ARG A 230 19.56 2.75 2.08
CA ARG A 230 20.28 3.96 2.47
C ARG A 230 20.24 5.04 1.36
N PRO A 231 20.03 6.33 1.73
CA PRO A 231 19.99 7.43 0.76
C PRO A 231 21.32 7.53 0.01
N GLY A 232 21.28 7.52 -1.32
CA GLY A 232 22.50 7.61 -2.14
C GLY A 232 22.38 6.97 -3.53
N ALA A 233 21.28 6.27 -3.82
CA ALA A 233 21.04 5.75 -5.16
C ALA A 233 20.90 6.90 -6.17
N ALA A 234 21.99 7.17 -6.90
CA ALA A 234 21.96 7.96 -8.12
C ALA A 234 20.97 7.32 -9.11
N GLY A 235 20.13 8.13 -9.73
CA GLY A 235 19.17 7.64 -10.71
C GLY A 235 18.13 8.68 -11.07
N ARG A 236 17.72 8.70 -12.35
CA ARG A 236 16.63 9.55 -12.81
C ARG A 236 15.33 9.12 -12.14
N ARG A 237 14.74 10.01 -11.35
CA ARG A 237 13.42 9.79 -10.75
C ARG A 237 12.33 10.01 -11.80
N VAL A 238 11.27 9.24 -11.70
CA VAL A 238 10.08 9.33 -12.55
C VAL A 238 8.84 9.49 -11.67
N TRP A 239 7.77 10.02 -12.24
CA TRP A 239 6.47 9.94 -11.60
C TRP A 239 6.02 8.48 -11.54
N CYS A 240 5.64 8.04 -10.35
CA CYS A 240 5.02 6.75 -10.09
C CYS A 240 3.63 6.99 -9.53
N TYR A 241 2.72 6.03 -9.73
CA TYR A 241 1.40 6.02 -9.11
C TYR A 241 1.51 6.00 -7.58
N GLY A 242 2.54 5.34 -7.06
CA GLY A 242 2.97 5.37 -5.66
C GLY A 242 2.28 4.30 -4.81
N ASP A 243 0.97 4.16 -4.97
CA ASP A 243 0.14 3.19 -4.24
C ASP A 243 -0.54 2.18 -5.17
N LEU A 244 0.23 1.64 -6.13
CA LEU A 244 -0.28 0.68 -7.11
C LEU A 244 -0.42 -0.72 -6.50
N GLU A 245 -1.43 -0.88 -5.66
CA GLU A 245 -1.86 -2.19 -5.15
C GLU A 245 -2.81 -2.85 -6.18
N PRO A 246 -2.82 -4.19 -6.31
CA PRO A 246 -3.77 -4.88 -7.18
C PRO A 246 -5.24 -4.54 -6.89
N GLU A 247 -5.58 -4.15 -5.66
CA GLU A 247 -6.91 -3.72 -5.26
C GLU A 247 -7.28 -2.31 -5.72
N HIS A 248 -6.31 -1.53 -6.18
CA HIS A 248 -6.47 -0.14 -6.62
C HIS A 248 -6.65 0.01 -8.14
N VAL A 249 -6.74 -1.11 -8.85
CA VAL A 249 -6.89 -1.17 -10.31
C VAL A 249 -8.14 -1.98 -10.61
N LEU A 250 -9.13 -1.42 -11.30
CA LEU A 250 -10.43 -2.06 -11.52
C LEU A 250 -10.77 -2.20 -13.01
N PHE A 251 -11.26 -3.36 -13.41
CA PHE A 251 -11.58 -3.71 -14.80
C PHE A 251 -13.09 -3.75 -15.04
N ALA A 252 -13.73 -2.57 -15.12
CA ALA A 252 -15.17 -2.40 -15.30
C ALA A 252 -15.76 -3.28 -16.42
N ASP A 253 -15.12 -3.23 -17.60
CA ASP A 253 -15.58 -3.88 -18.83
C ASP A 253 -14.71 -5.11 -19.18
N GLY A 254 -14.12 -5.76 -18.17
CA GLY A 254 -13.26 -6.94 -18.35
C GLY A 254 -11.78 -6.64 -18.62
N PRO A 255 -10.94 -7.69 -18.71
CA PRO A 255 -9.48 -7.60 -18.69
C PRO A 255 -8.85 -6.91 -19.91
N GLU A 256 -9.54 -6.92 -21.05
CA GLU A 256 -9.10 -6.27 -22.30
C GLU A 256 -9.39 -4.76 -22.30
N SER A 257 -10.23 -4.28 -21.40
CA SER A 257 -10.66 -2.89 -21.34
C SER A 257 -9.71 -2.06 -20.47
N PRO A 258 -9.51 -0.76 -20.76
CA PRO A 258 -8.64 0.09 -19.94
C PRO A 258 -9.13 0.15 -18.48
N PRO A 259 -8.29 -0.18 -17.49
CA PRO A 259 -8.68 -0.19 -16.09
C PRO A 259 -8.94 1.22 -15.54
N THR A 260 -9.69 1.28 -14.45
CA THR A 260 -9.89 2.48 -13.62
C THR A 260 -9.00 2.40 -12.39
N PHE A 261 -8.31 3.50 -12.06
CA PHE A 261 -7.39 3.57 -10.94
C PHE A 261 -8.00 4.36 -9.76
N ILE A 262 -7.76 3.90 -8.54
CA ILE A 262 -8.21 4.54 -7.30
C ILE A 262 -7.08 4.69 -6.30
N ASP A 263 -7.21 5.61 -5.36
CA ASP A 263 -6.24 5.81 -4.27
C ASP A 263 -4.80 6.12 -4.74
N PRO A 264 -4.59 7.20 -5.53
CA PRO A 264 -3.26 7.57 -5.97
C PRO A 264 -2.42 8.16 -4.82
N SER A 265 -1.12 7.87 -4.84
CA SER A 265 -0.12 8.50 -3.96
C SER A 265 1.10 8.95 -4.76
N LEU A 266 0.85 9.74 -5.81
CA LEU A 266 1.85 10.10 -6.79
C LEU A 266 3.05 10.78 -6.17
N SER A 267 4.24 10.33 -6.56
CA SER A 267 5.49 10.91 -6.12
C SER A 267 6.63 10.61 -7.09
N HIS A 268 7.77 11.29 -6.87
CA HIS A 268 9.00 11.06 -7.63
C HIS A 268 9.78 9.88 -7.05
N CYS A 269 9.60 8.72 -7.67
CA CYS A 269 10.21 7.47 -7.26
C CYS A 269 11.28 7.02 -8.24
N LEU A 270 12.06 6.02 -7.82
CA LEU A 270 12.95 5.31 -8.71
C LEU A 270 12.11 4.38 -9.60
N PRO A 271 12.50 4.15 -10.86
CA PRO A 271 11.79 3.22 -11.74
C PRO A 271 11.63 1.84 -11.08
N GLY A 272 10.45 1.23 -11.26
CA GLY A 272 10.11 -0.07 -10.68
C GLY A 272 9.38 -0.02 -9.34
N ALA A 273 9.18 1.15 -8.72
CA ALA A 273 8.47 1.25 -7.44
C ALA A 273 7.01 0.74 -7.49
N ASP A 274 6.26 1.13 -8.52
CA ASP A 274 4.88 0.65 -8.72
C ASP A 274 4.84 -0.86 -8.95
N LEU A 275 5.75 -1.38 -9.78
CA LEU A 275 5.86 -2.81 -10.04
C LEU A 275 6.25 -3.59 -8.78
N ALA A 276 7.13 -3.05 -7.93
CA ALA A 276 7.50 -3.66 -6.66
C ALA A 276 6.28 -3.84 -5.74
N LYS A 277 5.39 -2.84 -5.69
CA LYS A 277 4.15 -2.90 -4.91
C LYS A 277 3.21 -3.95 -5.46
N VAL A 278 2.98 -3.98 -6.78
CA VAL A 278 2.12 -5.00 -7.40
C VAL A 278 2.65 -6.42 -7.17
N VAL A 279 3.96 -6.64 -7.38
CA VAL A 279 4.61 -7.93 -7.11
C VAL A 279 4.50 -8.31 -5.64
N SER A 280 4.77 -7.36 -4.73
CA SER A 280 4.65 -7.55 -3.29
C SER A 280 3.28 -8.05 -2.87
N ARG A 281 2.22 -7.35 -3.29
CA ARG A 281 0.85 -7.70 -2.90
C ARG A 281 0.37 -8.98 -3.57
N THR A 282 0.76 -9.23 -4.81
CA THR A 282 0.43 -10.47 -5.53
C THR A 282 1.09 -11.69 -4.86
N ALA A 283 2.40 -11.61 -4.58
CA ALA A 283 3.14 -12.68 -3.92
C ALA A 283 2.67 -12.91 -2.48
N LEU A 284 2.40 -11.83 -1.72
CA LEU A 284 1.86 -11.94 -0.38
C LEU A 284 0.50 -12.64 -0.40
N ARG A 285 -0.41 -12.24 -1.29
CA ARG A 285 -1.74 -12.85 -1.42
C ARG A 285 -1.66 -14.34 -1.79
N LEU A 286 -0.73 -14.71 -2.66
CA LEU A 286 -0.44 -16.12 -2.98
C LEU A 286 -0.04 -16.91 -1.72
N VAL A 287 0.92 -16.40 -0.94
CA VAL A 287 1.44 -17.06 0.27
C VAL A 287 0.36 -17.16 1.36
N THR A 288 -0.44 -16.11 1.52
CA THR A 288 -1.46 -16.04 2.59
C THR A 288 -2.78 -16.72 2.20
N GLY A 289 -2.84 -17.30 0.99
CA GLY A 289 -3.98 -18.02 0.46
C GLY A 289 -4.83 -17.19 -0.51
N LEU A 290 -4.74 -17.54 -1.80
CA LEU A 290 -5.83 -17.38 -2.76
C LEU A 290 -6.72 -18.61 -2.62
N VAL A 291 -7.91 -18.51 -2.04
CA VAL A 291 -8.87 -19.62 -2.09
C VAL A 291 -10.26 -19.08 -2.41
N PRO A 292 -10.73 -19.18 -3.66
CA PRO A 292 -12.14 -19.45 -3.89
C PRO A 292 -12.46 -20.79 -3.22
N GLU A 293 -13.39 -20.80 -2.27
CA GLU A 293 -13.90 -22.04 -1.67
C GLU A 293 -14.22 -23.06 -2.78
N GLY A 294 -13.60 -24.25 -2.73
CA GLY A 294 -13.96 -25.37 -3.61
C GLY A 294 -12.99 -25.80 -4.71
N ARG A 295 -11.75 -25.30 -4.78
CA ARG A 295 -10.71 -25.84 -5.72
C ARG A 295 -9.42 -26.21 -4.99
N ALA A 296 -9.38 -27.41 -4.42
CA ALA A 296 -8.22 -27.94 -3.67
C ALA A 296 -6.99 -28.30 -4.54
N ASP A 297 -7.15 -28.41 -5.87
CA ASP A 297 -6.12 -28.98 -6.76
C ASP A 297 -5.37 -27.98 -7.66
N ASP A 298 -5.53 -26.67 -7.45
CA ASP A 298 -5.04 -25.69 -8.43
C ASP A 298 -3.65 -25.09 -8.11
N THR A 299 -2.63 -25.96 -8.00
CA THR A 299 -1.21 -25.52 -7.98
C THR A 299 -0.84 -24.79 -9.26
N GLN A 300 -1.37 -25.27 -10.39
CA GLN A 300 -1.14 -24.69 -11.71
C GLN A 300 -1.51 -23.21 -11.76
N SER A 301 -2.59 -22.79 -11.08
CA SER A 301 -2.95 -21.38 -11.00
C SER A 301 -1.89 -20.51 -10.31
N SER A 302 -1.26 -20.98 -9.23
CA SER A 302 -0.22 -20.19 -8.55
C SER A 302 1.05 -20.08 -9.40
N ASP A 303 1.42 -21.17 -10.09
CA ASP A 303 2.54 -21.18 -11.01
C ASP A 303 2.29 -20.25 -12.21
N HIS A 304 1.10 -20.31 -12.83
CA HIS A 304 0.72 -19.42 -13.92
C HIS A 304 0.77 -17.94 -13.52
N ILE A 305 0.34 -17.60 -12.29
CA ILE A 305 0.44 -16.23 -11.79
C ILE A 305 1.90 -15.80 -11.65
N LEU A 306 2.74 -16.63 -11.03
CA LEU A 306 4.16 -16.32 -10.83
C LEU A 306 4.95 -16.29 -12.15
N ASP A 307 4.59 -17.13 -13.12
CA ASP A 307 5.14 -17.11 -14.47
C ASP A 307 4.75 -15.81 -15.20
N GLY A 308 3.50 -15.37 -15.07
CA GLY A 308 3.04 -14.11 -15.63
C GLY A 308 3.73 -12.89 -15.00
N VAL A 309 3.94 -12.92 -13.68
CA VAL A 309 4.76 -11.91 -12.99
C VAL A 309 6.20 -11.93 -13.52
N ALA A 310 6.81 -13.11 -13.66
CA ALA A 310 8.16 -13.27 -14.19
C ALA A 310 8.30 -12.68 -15.59
N ALA A 311 7.39 -13.04 -16.49
CA ALA A 311 7.38 -12.56 -17.87
C ALA A 311 7.21 -11.03 -17.94
N HIS A 312 6.33 -10.45 -17.12
CA HIS A 312 6.13 -9.01 -17.08
C HIS A 312 7.35 -8.25 -16.53
N VAL A 313 8.00 -8.78 -15.48
CA VAL A 313 9.24 -8.20 -14.92
C VAL A 313 10.39 -8.28 -15.92
N GLU A 314 10.54 -9.40 -16.63
CA GLU A 314 11.53 -9.55 -17.70
C GLU A 314 11.28 -8.55 -18.84
N ALA A 315 10.02 -8.42 -19.29
CA ALA A 315 9.64 -7.44 -20.31
C ALA A 315 9.88 -5.98 -19.87
N SER A 316 9.78 -5.71 -18.57
CA SER A 316 9.99 -4.37 -17.98
C SER A 316 11.45 -4.07 -17.64
N THR A 317 12.33 -5.08 -17.69
CA THR A 317 13.73 -4.92 -17.31
C THR A 317 14.46 -4.03 -18.33
N PRO A 318 15.18 -2.98 -17.88
CA PRO A 318 15.97 -2.12 -18.77
C PRO A 318 16.95 -2.92 -19.63
N ARG A 319 17.01 -2.62 -20.94
CA ARG A 319 17.82 -3.36 -21.94
C ARG A 319 19.11 -2.62 -22.35
N GLU A 320 19.33 -1.42 -21.81
CA GLU A 320 20.45 -0.54 -22.19
C GLU A 320 21.80 -1.12 -21.76
N SER A 321 21.86 -1.85 -20.64
CA SER A 321 23.06 -2.59 -20.22
C SER A 321 22.74 -3.67 -19.18
N ALA A 322 23.56 -4.72 -19.12
CA ALA A 322 23.47 -5.75 -18.09
C ALA A 322 23.58 -5.17 -16.67
N ARG A 323 24.40 -4.14 -16.46
CA ARG A 323 24.52 -3.45 -15.18
C ARG A 323 23.24 -2.73 -14.78
N ALA A 324 22.62 -2.00 -15.71
CA ALA A 324 21.36 -1.30 -15.46
C ALA A 324 20.23 -2.30 -15.12
N ALA A 325 20.16 -3.43 -15.83
CA ALA A 325 19.22 -4.51 -15.53
C ALA A 325 19.43 -5.07 -14.11
N GLN A 326 20.68 -5.35 -13.71
CA GLN A 326 21.02 -5.86 -12.39
C GLN A 326 20.66 -4.87 -11.27
N GLU A 327 20.99 -3.58 -11.44
CA GLU A 327 20.67 -2.53 -10.47
C GLU A 327 19.15 -2.34 -10.34
N TRP A 328 18.41 -2.39 -11.45
CA TRP A 328 16.96 -2.28 -11.47
C TRP A 328 16.28 -3.47 -10.77
N LEU A 329 16.67 -4.70 -11.10
CA LEU A 329 16.11 -5.92 -10.47
C LEU A 329 16.42 -5.97 -8.96
N ARG A 330 17.65 -5.63 -8.56
CA ARG A 330 18.00 -5.58 -7.13
C ARG A 330 17.13 -4.57 -6.39
N ARG A 331 16.88 -3.41 -7.00
CA ARG A 331 16.01 -2.37 -6.41
C ARG A 331 14.55 -2.83 -6.34
N LEU A 332 14.05 -3.48 -7.38
CA LEU A 332 12.71 -4.07 -7.40
C LEU A 332 12.54 -5.02 -6.21
N LEU A 333 13.50 -5.94 -6.00
CA LEU A 333 13.49 -6.89 -4.88
C LEU A 333 13.54 -6.20 -3.51
N VAL A 334 14.42 -5.22 -3.33
CA VAL A 334 14.50 -4.47 -2.06
C VAL A 334 13.18 -3.75 -1.75
N LEU A 335 12.56 -3.13 -2.75
CA LEU A 335 11.27 -2.44 -2.58
C LEU A 335 10.13 -3.42 -2.37
N TRP A 336 10.11 -4.57 -3.05
CA TRP A 336 9.15 -5.62 -2.80
C TRP A 336 9.22 -6.06 -1.32
N LEU A 337 10.37 -6.49 -0.84
CA LEU A 337 10.49 -6.99 0.53
C LEU A 337 10.17 -5.90 1.57
N ALA A 338 10.57 -4.65 1.31
CA ALA A 338 10.23 -3.53 2.18
C ALA A 338 8.71 -3.25 2.24
N ASP A 339 8.00 -3.36 1.11
CA ASP A 339 6.55 -3.22 1.06
C ASP A 339 5.85 -4.40 1.77
N THR A 340 6.32 -5.63 1.58
CA THR A 340 5.80 -6.79 2.33
C THR A 340 5.98 -6.60 3.84
N VAL A 341 7.16 -6.15 4.31
CA VAL A 341 7.39 -5.86 5.74
C VAL A 341 6.49 -4.72 6.24
N ASN A 342 6.32 -3.65 5.45
CA ASN A 342 5.41 -2.55 5.81
C ASN A 342 3.97 -3.02 5.99
N THR A 343 3.51 -3.91 5.12
CA THR A 343 2.15 -4.49 5.13
C THR A 343 1.96 -5.41 6.32
N LEU A 344 2.92 -6.32 6.51
CA LEU A 344 2.95 -7.29 7.58
C LEU A 344 2.95 -6.62 8.94
N SER A 345 3.83 -5.64 9.15
CA SER A 345 3.92 -4.91 10.41
C SER A 345 2.63 -4.15 10.72
N THR A 346 1.96 -3.61 9.70
CA THR A 346 0.67 -2.92 9.87
C THR A 346 -0.40 -3.90 10.31
N SER A 347 -0.47 -5.06 9.68
CA SER A 347 -1.45 -6.11 10.01
C SER A 347 -1.24 -6.63 11.44
N LEU A 348 0.01 -6.88 11.85
CA LEU A 348 0.35 -7.37 13.19
C LEU A 348 0.16 -6.34 14.31
N THR A 349 0.16 -5.04 13.98
CA THR A 349 0.02 -3.97 14.98
C THR A 349 -1.34 -3.30 14.95
N ALA A 350 -2.24 -3.74 14.06
CA ALA A 350 -3.61 -3.27 14.03
C ALA A 350 -4.35 -3.74 15.29
N PRO A 351 -5.13 -2.88 15.95
CA PRO A 351 -6.00 -3.30 17.05
C PRO A 351 -7.03 -4.33 16.60
N GLU A 352 -7.43 -5.24 17.49
CA GLU A 352 -8.36 -6.35 17.20
C GLU A 352 -9.69 -5.89 16.58
N ASP A 353 -10.23 -4.75 17.03
CA ASP A 353 -11.49 -4.19 16.53
C ASP A 353 -11.33 -3.32 15.26
N PHE A 354 -10.14 -3.26 14.67
CA PHE A 354 -9.91 -2.51 13.43
C PHE A 354 -10.35 -3.35 12.23
N PRO A 355 -11.20 -2.82 11.33
CA PRO A 355 -11.70 -3.56 10.18
C PRO A 355 -10.61 -3.70 9.10
N LEU A 356 -9.67 -4.59 9.35
CA LEU A 356 -8.65 -4.96 8.39
C LEU A 356 -9.28 -5.67 7.18
N PRO A 357 -8.76 -5.47 5.97
CA PRO A 357 -9.09 -6.32 4.83
C PRO A 357 -8.88 -7.80 5.18
N GLY A 358 -9.73 -8.69 4.66
CA GLY A 358 -9.62 -10.13 4.95
C GLY A 358 -8.23 -10.72 4.68
N ARG A 359 -7.53 -10.22 3.67
CA ARG A 359 -6.13 -10.58 3.34
C ARG A 359 -5.12 -10.26 4.46
N CYS A 360 -5.35 -9.23 5.25
CA CYS A 360 -4.46 -8.88 6.36
C CYS A 360 -4.64 -9.88 7.51
N MET A 361 -5.88 -10.33 7.74
CA MET A 361 -6.15 -11.39 8.73
C MET A 361 -5.49 -12.71 8.33
N THR A 362 -5.58 -13.11 7.05
CA THR A 362 -4.87 -14.31 6.57
C THR A 362 -3.35 -14.15 6.58
N THR A 363 -2.85 -12.91 6.43
CA THR A 363 -1.43 -12.62 6.62
C THR A 363 -0.97 -12.88 8.06
N VAL A 364 -1.77 -12.47 9.05
CA VAL A 364 -1.46 -12.72 10.47
C VAL A 364 -1.45 -14.22 10.77
N THR A 365 -2.38 -15.00 10.21
CA THR A 365 -2.41 -16.46 10.45
C THR A 365 -1.26 -17.22 9.77
N ARG A 366 -0.63 -16.64 8.75
CA ARG A 366 0.48 -17.23 7.97
C ARG A 366 1.82 -16.53 8.22
N ILE A 367 1.95 -15.88 9.37
CA ILE A 367 3.09 -15.03 9.71
C ILE A 367 4.45 -15.74 9.58
N ASP A 368 4.55 -16.98 10.03
CA ASP A 368 5.83 -17.72 10.04
C ASP A 368 6.32 -18.02 8.61
N ALA A 369 5.40 -18.36 7.71
CA ALA A 369 5.70 -18.60 6.30
C ALA A 369 6.19 -17.31 5.61
N VAL A 370 5.51 -16.19 5.87
CA VAL A 370 5.91 -14.88 5.33
C VAL A 370 7.26 -14.45 5.91
N CYS A 371 7.47 -14.58 7.22
CA CYS A 371 8.74 -14.26 7.88
C CYS A 371 9.90 -15.11 7.35
N THR A 372 9.69 -16.40 7.14
CA THR A 372 10.72 -17.31 6.59
C THR A 372 11.12 -16.91 5.17
N LEU A 373 10.14 -16.63 4.30
CA LEU A 373 10.38 -16.13 2.94
C LEU A 373 11.17 -14.81 2.98
N LEU A 374 10.76 -13.86 3.82
CA LEU A 374 11.44 -12.58 3.98
C LEU A 374 12.87 -12.74 4.51
N ASP A 375 13.10 -13.65 5.46
CA ASP A 375 14.42 -13.91 6.02
C ASP A 375 15.39 -14.42 4.95
N HIS A 376 15.00 -15.48 4.24
CA HIS A 376 15.81 -16.07 3.17
C HIS A 376 16.15 -15.07 2.06
N LEU A 377 15.16 -14.32 1.56
CA LEU A 377 15.37 -13.38 0.46
C LEU A 377 16.16 -12.15 0.89
N SER A 378 15.93 -11.64 2.11
CA SER A 378 16.72 -10.51 2.63
C SER A 378 18.15 -10.90 2.98
N ALA A 379 18.41 -12.14 3.40
CA ALA A 379 19.76 -12.68 3.58
C ALA A 379 20.51 -12.78 2.24
N ALA A 380 19.88 -13.38 1.23
CA ALA A 380 20.48 -13.49 -0.10
C ALA A 380 20.75 -12.12 -0.77
N LEU A 381 19.91 -11.11 -0.51
CA LEU A 381 20.19 -9.71 -0.86
C LEU A 381 21.45 -9.17 -0.16
N ALA A 382 21.61 -9.44 1.13
CA ALA A 382 22.74 -8.98 1.91
C ALA A 382 24.07 -9.61 1.45
N ASP A 383 24.02 -10.88 1.04
CA ASP A 383 25.15 -11.63 0.48
C ASP A 383 25.54 -11.20 -0.95
N ARG A 384 24.85 -10.20 -1.49
CA ARG A 384 25.10 -9.60 -2.81
C ARG A 384 24.99 -10.58 -3.97
N GLU A 385 24.14 -11.60 -3.85
CA GLU A 385 23.83 -12.53 -4.94
C GLU A 385 23.47 -11.75 -6.23
N PRO A 386 23.86 -12.24 -7.43
CA PRO A 386 23.44 -11.63 -8.69
C PRO A 386 21.92 -11.49 -8.77
N ALA A 387 21.43 -10.31 -9.15
CA ALA A 387 20.01 -9.96 -9.05
C ALA A 387 19.10 -10.86 -9.89
N CYS A 388 19.56 -11.34 -11.05
CA CYS A 388 18.79 -12.29 -11.87
C CYS A 388 18.66 -13.68 -11.21
N SER A 389 19.69 -14.16 -10.52
CA SER A 389 19.63 -15.42 -9.78
C SER A 389 18.72 -15.28 -8.57
N LEU A 390 18.87 -14.17 -7.84
CA LEU A 390 18.03 -13.85 -6.71
C LEU A 390 16.56 -13.65 -7.09
N TRP A 391 16.27 -13.03 -8.23
CA TRP A 391 14.89 -12.90 -8.75
C TRP A 391 14.25 -14.27 -9.00
N ARG A 392 14.96 -15.17 -9.69
CA ARG A 392 14.50 -16.55 -9.91
C ARG A 392 14.30 -17.30 -8.61
N ARG A 393 15.23 -17.13 -7.65
CA ARG A 393 15.13 -17.68 -6.30
C ARG A 393 13.92 -17.15 -5.56
N ALA A 394 13.63 -15.86 -5.62
CA ALA A 394 12.47 -15.24 -4.98
C ALA A 394 11.15 -15.86 -5.48
N LEU A 395 11.02 -16.05 -6.79
CA LEU A 395 9.85 -16.73 -7.36
C LEU A 395 9.79 -18.21 -6.94
N ALA A 396 10.91 -18.93 -6.95
CA ALA A 396 10.97 -20.33 -6.53
C ALA A 396 10.64 -20.52 -5.04
N GLU A 397 11.15 -19.65 -4.17
CA GLU A 397 10.82 -19.66 -2.73
C GLU A 397 9.37 -19.30 -2.48
N THR A 398 8.81 -18.35 -3.24
CA THR A 398 7.37 -18.05 -3.18
C THR A 398 6.55 -19.29 -3.56
N ARG A 399 6.87 -19.97 -4.67
CA ARG A 399 6.20 -21.24 -5.06
C ARG A 399 6.27 -22.29 -3.96
N ARG A 400 7.46 -22.53 -3.40
CA ARG A 400 7.65 -23.51 -2.31
C ARG A 400 6.84 -23.16 -1.07
N THR A 401 6.80 -21.87 -0.71
CA THR A 401 6.03 -21.40 0.43
C THR A 401 4.54 -21.63 0.20
N VAL A 402 4.02 -21.25 -0.98
CA VAL A 402 2.62 -21.50 -1.36
C VAL A 402 2.27 -22.99 -1.31
N ALA A 403 3.14 -23.87 -1.83
CA ALA A 403 2.93 -25.31 -1.78
C ALA A 403 2.92 -25.83 -0.34
N SER A 404 3.84 -25.37 0.51
CA SER A 404 3.93 -25.78 1.93
C SER A 404 2.67 -25.41 2.70
N GLU A 405 2.18 -24.18 2.51
CA GLU A 405 0.99 -23.69 3.20
C GLU A 405 -0.31 -24.37 2.74
N ARG A 406 -0.33 -24.92 1.52
CA ARG A 406 -1.48 -25.62 0.93
C ARG A 406 -1.53 -27.11 1.26
N TYR A 407 -0.39 -27.80 1.26
CA TYR A 407 -0.34 -29.27 1.35
C TYR A 407 0.32 -29.80 2.63
N GLY A 408 0.82 -28.91 3.49
CA GLY A 408 1.63 -29.28 4.66
C GLY A 408 3.02 -29.77 4.27
N SER A 409 3.98 -29.72 5.19
CA SER A 409 5.40 -30.05 4.91
C SER A 409 5.64 -31.48 4.41
N ALA A 410 4.67 -32.39 4.51
CA ALA A 410 4.80 -33.78 4.08
C ALA A 410 4.80 -33.98 2.54
N ALA A 411 4.39 -32.99 1.75
CA ALA A 411 4.23 -33.13 0.30
C ALA A 411 5.41 -32.65 -0.56
N ILE A 412 6.42 -31.99 0.02
CA ILE A 412 7.52 -31.34 -0.75
C ILE A 412 8.77 -32.26 -0.85
N GLY A 413 8.69 -33.49 -0.34
CA GLY A 413 9.81 -34.44 -0.28
C GLY A 413 9.74 -35.62 -1.25
N ALA A 414 8.89 -35.58 -2.29
CA ALA A 414 8.76 -36.65 -3.29
C ALA A 414 9.35 -36.27 -4.65
#